data_AF-A0A2E5EKD9-F1
#
_entry.id   AF-A0A2E5EKD9-F1
#
_cell.length_a   1.000
_cell.length_b   1.000
_cell.length_c   1.000
_cell.angle_alpha   90.00
_cell.angle_beta   90.00
_cell.angle_gamma   90.00
#
_symmetry.space_group_name_H-M   'P 1'
#
loop_
_entity.id
_entity.type
_entity.pdbx_description
1 polymer ?
#
loop_
_entity_poly.entity_id
_entity_poly.type
_entity_poly.pdbx_seq_one_letter_code
_entity_poly.pdbx_strand_id
1 'polypeptide(L)'
;MPSYKITKKLEGVFRYQYMDSGREQRTQRYGHDGDGNRNARLNVQNYHSVYAGFQYFIRGENLKLMAGYEYAWGELLGRDTDINTGSWQLAVRTYF
;
A
#
# COMPACT_ATOMS: atom_id res chain seq x y z
N MET A 1 7.47 -9.61 2.22
CA MET A 1 6.05 -9.55 2.62
C MET A 1 5.58 -10.97 2.88
N PRO A 2 4.83 -11.23 3.95
CA PRO A 2 4.17 -12.51 4.13
C PRO A 2 3.31 -12.80 2.90
N SER A 3 3.49 -13.96 2.31
CA SER A 3 2.71 -14.38 1.15
C SER A 3 2.34 -15.84 1.26
N TYR A 4 1.16 -16.17 0.76
CA TYR A 4 0.59 -17.51 0.83
C TYR A 4 0.24 -17.98 -0.59
N LYS A 5 0.80 -19.13 -0.98
CA LYS A 5 0.49 -19.73 -2.28
C LYS A 5 -0.88 -20.38 -2.22
N ILE A 6 -1.86 -19.75 -2.86
CA ILE A 6 -3.20 -20.31 -3.04
C ILE A 6 -3.13 -21.43 -4.09
N THR A 7 -2.40 -21.17 -5.18
CA THR A 7 -2.20 -22.10 -6.30
C THR A 7 -0.77 -21.99 -6.82
N LYS A 8 -0.31 -22.95 -7.64
CA LYS A 8 1.01 -22.89 -8.33
C LYS A 8 1.25 -21.60 -9.15
N LYS A 9 0.17 -20.91 -9.55
CA LYS A 9 0.21 -19.67 -10.35
C LYS A 9 -0.33 -18.44 -9.61
N LEU A 10 -0.84 -18.60 -8.39
CA LEU A 10 -1.51 -17.53 -7.64
C LEU A 10 -1.00 -17.48 -6.21
N GLU A 11 -0.45 -16.33 -5.84
CA GLU A 11 0.06 -16.07 -4.50
C GLU A 11 -0.68 -14.88 -3.91
N GLY A 12 -1.34 -15.07 -2.78
CA GLY A 12 -1.92 -13.99 -1.99
C GLY A 12 -0.84 -13.32 -1.16
N VAL A 13 -0.90 -11.99 -1.05
CA VAL A 13 0.01 -11.19 -0.24
C VAL A 13 -0.83 -10.38 0.72
N PHE A 14 -0.47 -10.44 1.99
CA PHE A 14 -1.10 -9.63 3.02
C PHE A 14 -0.02 -8.91 3.83
N ARG A 15 -0.28 -7.64 4.14
CA ARG A 15 0.60 -6.85 4.98
C ARG A 15 -0.24 -5.95 5.87
N TYR A 16 0.08 -5.96 7.15
CA TYR A 16 -0.40 -4.98 8.11
C TYR A 16 0.79 -4.19 8.63
N GLN A 17 0.66 -2.88 8.75
CA GLN A 17 1.67 -1.97 9.27
C GLN A 17 1.02 -1.03 10.28
N TYR A 18 1.74 -0.76 11.35
CA TYR A 18 1.37 0.21 12.37
C TYR A 18 2.53 1.17 12.58
N MET A 19 2.20 2.45 12.78
CA MET A 19 3.15 3.50 13.10
C MET A 19 2.51 4.42 14.15
N ASP A 20 3.14 4.46 15.33
CA ASP A 20 2.70 5.29 16.45
C ASP A 20 2.69 6.78 16.11
N SER A 21 3.79 7.29 15.57
CA SER A 21 3.90 8.67 15.09
C SER A 21 4.95 8.76 13.99
N GLY A 22 4.69 9.57 12.97
CA GLY A 22 5.65 9.75 11.88
C GLY A 22 5.04 10.37 10.62
N ARG A 23 5.74 10.22 9.50
CA ARG A 23 5.23 10.65 8.20
C ARG A 23 4.43 9.53 7.56
N GLU A 24 3.29 9.88 6.99
CA GLU A 24 2.42 8.94 6.28
C GLU A 24 3.22 8.07 5.30
N GLN A 25 3.13 6.75 5.46
CA GLN A 25 3.72 5.77 4.54
C GLN A 25 2.72 5.47 3.42
N ARG A 26 2.75 6.27 2.36
CA ARG A 26 1.99 6.00 1.13
C ARG A 26 2.85 5.25 0.12
N THR A 27 2.25 4.33 -0.61
CA THR A 27 2.93 3.64 -1.73
C THR A 27 3.16 4.51 -2.96
N GLN A 28 2.40 5.59 -3.13
CA GLN A 28 2.64 6.56 -4.20
C GLN A 28 3.52 7.71 -3.72
N ARG A 29 4.51 8.09 -4.53
CA ARG A 29 5.46 9.17 -4.21
C ARG A 29 4.80 10.55 -4.22
N TYR A 30 3.74 10.73 -5.00
CA TYR A 30 2.98 11.96 -5.12
C TYR A 30 1.52 11.67 -4.75
N GLY A 31 0.99 12.42 -3.78
CA GLY A 31 -0.40 12.38 -3.37
C GLY A 31 -1.02 13.76 -3.56
N HIS A 32 -2.32 13.79 -3.83
CA HIS A 32 -3.10 15.02 -3.81
C HIS A 32 -3.79 15.12 -2.46
N ASP A 33 -3.36 16.08 -1.64
CA ASP A 33 -4.15 16.51 -0.50
C ASP A 33 -5.16 17.54 -1.02
N GLY A 34 -6.41 17.48 -0.57
CA GLY A 34 -7.51 18.32 -1.05
C GLY A 34 -7.25 19.84 -1.00
N ASP A 35 -6.18 20.28 -0.33
CA ASP A 35 -5.70 21.66 -0.22
C ASP A 35 -4.64 22.06 -1.27
N GLY A 36 -4.46 21.29 -2.35
CA GLY A 36 -3.64 21.71 -3.50
C GLY A 36 -2.12 21.65 -3.28
N ASN A 37 -1.66 21.28 -2.08
CA ASN A 37 -0.23 21.03 -1.82
C ASN A 37 0.15 19.61 -2.24
N ARG A 38 0.66 19.47 -3.47
CA ARG A 38 0.97 18.18 -4.13
C ARG A 38 2.17 17.40 -3.54
N ASN A 39 2.73 17.84 -2.40
CA ASN A 39 4.01 17.35 -1.85
C ASN A 39 4.00 17.05 -0.34
N ALA A 40 2.88 17.20 0.37
CA ALA A 40 2.87 17.02 1.81
C ALA A 40 2.59 15.55 2.19
N ARG A 41 3.64 14.76 2.47
CA ARG A 41 3.43 13.60 3.35
C ARG A 41 3.04 14.14 4.71
N LEU A 42 1.78 13.95 5.10
CA LEU A 42 1.24 14.43 6.36
C LEU A 42 1.97 13.75 7.53
N ASN A 43 2.15 14.50 8.61
CA ASN A 43 2.56 13.90 9.88
C ASN A 43 1.31 13.30 10.51
N VAL A 44 1.41 12.04 10.89
CA VAL A 44 0.29 11.22 11.33
C VAL A 44 0.67 10.52 12.64
N GLN A 45 -0.33 10.25 13.45
CA GLN A 45 -0.24 9.44 14.67
C GLN A 45 -1.25 8.30 14.59
N ASN A 46 -1.01 7.22 15.34
CA ASN A 46 -1.84 6.02 15.34
C ASN A 46 -2.18 5.56 13.92
N TYR A 47 -1.17 5.50 13.05
CA TYR A 47 -1.37 5.17 11.65
C TYR A 47 -1.35 3.67 11.43
N HIS A 48 -2.44 3.16 10.88
CA HIS A 48 -2.63 1.77 10.50
C HIS A 48 -2.73 1.66 8.99
N SER A 49 -2.03 0.70 8.40
CA SER A 49 -2.12 0.40 6.98
C SER A 49 -2.31 -1.10 6.80
N VAL A 50 -3.31 -1.46 6.00
CA VAL A 50 -3.57 -2.83 5.58
C VAL A 50 -3.49 -2.92 4.06
N TYR A 51 -2.68 -3.85 3.58
CA TYR A 51 -2.54 -4.17 2.17
C TYR A 51 -2.95 -5.61 1.94
N ALA A 52 -3.82 -5.80 0.96
CA ALA A 52 -4.19 -7.10 0.45
C ALA A 52 -3.99 -7.10 -1.07
N GLY A 53 -3.32 -8.12 -1.56
CA GLY A 53 -3.04 -8.25 -2.99
C GLY A 53 -2.81 -9.68 -3.41
N PHE A 54 -2.62 -9.85 -4.71
CA PHE A 54 -2.30 -11.11 -5.33
C PHE A 54 -1.22 -10.94 -6.39
N GLN A 55 -0.45 -11.99 -6.57
CA GLN A 55 0.53 -12.13 -7.63
C GLN A 55 0.14 -13.31 -8.51
N TYR A 56 -0.01 -13.05 -9.80
CA TYR A 56 -0.35 -14.06 -10.80
C TYR A 56 0.86 -14.32 -11.72
N PHE A 57 1.30 -15.58 -11.75
CA PHE A 57 2.44 -16.02 -12.54
C PHE A 57 1.95 -16.51 -13.91
N ILE A 58 2.20 -15.72 -14.96
CA ILE A 58 1.79 -16.04 -16.33
C ILE A 58 2.74 -17.06 -16.95
N ARG A 59 4.05 -16.82 -16.84
CA ARG A 59 5.10 -17.64 -17.46
C ARG A 59 6.20 -17.97 -16.46
N GLY A 60 5.94 -18.98 -15.62
CA GLY A 60 6.87 -19.38 -14.55
C GLY A 60 7.27 -18.19 -13.68
N GLU A 61 8.55 -18.06 -13.38
CA GLU A 61 9.10 -16.93 -12.62
C GLU A 61 9.43 -15.70 -13.50
N ASN A 62 9.31 -15.83 -14.82
CA ASN A 62 9.79 -14.82 -15.77
C ASN A 62 8.81 -13.68 -16.01
N LEU A 63 7.51 -13.92 -15.79
CA LEU A 63 6.47 -12.90 -15.96
C LEU A 63 5.42 -13.05 -14.87
N LYS A 64 5.30 -12.02 -14.03
CA LYS A 64 4.27 -11.93 -13.01
C LYS A 64 3.51 -10.61 -13.05
N LEU A 65 2.20 -10.72 -12.88
CA LEU A 65 1.28 -9.61 -12.62
C LEU A 65 1.07 -9.49 -11.12
N MET A 66 1.06 -8.27 -10.60
CA MET A 66 0.83 -7.99 -9.20
C MET A 66 -0.25 -6.92 -9.10
N ALA A 67 -1.28 -7.18 -8.31
CA ALA A 67 -2.34 -6.24 -8.06
C ALA A 67 -2.74 -6.29 -6.59
N GLY A 68 -3.03 -5.14 -6.01
CA GLY A 68 -3.51 -5.08 -4.63
C GLY A 68 -4.07 -3.72 -4.28
N TYR A 69 -4.72 -3.69 -3.13
CA TYR A 69 -5.29 -2.48 -2.56
C TYR A 69 -4.71 -2.27 -1.17
N GLU A 70 -4.31 -1.04 -0.90
CA GLU A 70 -3.90 -0.60 0.41
C GLU A 70 -4.95 0.36 0.97
N TYR A 71 -5.43 0.07 2.16
CA TYR A 71 -6.26 0.96 2.94
C TYR A 71 -5.49 1.36 4.18
N ALA A 72 -5.41 2.65 4.45
CA ALA A 72 -4.75 3.15 5.63
C ALA A 72 -5.59 4.23 6.31
N TRP A 73 -5.53 4.23 7.64
CA TRP A 73 -6.26 5.13 8.50
C TRP A 73 -5.42 5.55 9.69
N GLY A 74 -5.70 6.71 10.25
CA GLY A 74 -5.04 7.24 11.43
C GLY A 74 -5.45 8.68 11.67
N GLU A 75 -4.67 9.40 12.45
CA GLU A 75 -4.96 10.79 12.82
C GLU A 75 -3.82 11.69 12.35
N LEU A 76 -4.13 12.94 11.99
CA LEU A 76 -3.11 13.96 11.79
C LEU A 76 -2.41 14.28 13.11
N LEU A 77 -1.08 14.31 13.09
CA LEU A 77 -0.29 14.61 14.28
C LEU A 77 -0.63 16.01 14.82
N GLY A 78 -1.15 16.07 16.06
CA GLY A 78 -1.49 17.32 16.74
C GLY A 78 -2.79 17.98 16.25
N ARG A 79 -3.63 17.28 15.48
CA ARG A 79 -5.01 17.70 15.15
C ARG A 79 -5.94 16.50 15.28
N ASP A 80 -7.14 16.70 15.85
CA ASP A 80 -8.21 15.68 15.87
C ASP A 80 -8.86 15.55 14.48
N THR A 81 -8.05 15.31 13.45
CA THR A 81 -8.51 15.12 12.07
C THR A 81 -8.15 13.72 11.63
N ASP A 82 -9.19 12.92 11.42
CA ASP A 82 -9.05 11.58 10.87
C ASP A 82 -8.55 11.65 9.43
N ILE A 83 -7.59 10.79 9.12
CA ILE A 83 -7.13 10.56 7.75
C ILE A 83 -7.48 9.14 7.34
N ASN A 84 -8.00 9.00 6.14
CA ASN A 84 -8.34 7.73 5.53
C ASN A 84 -7.92 7.78 4.05
N THR A 85 -6.99 6.91 3.67
CA THR A 85 -6.49 6.83 2.30
C THR A 85 -6.65 5.42 1.75
N GLY A 86 -7.05 5.34 0.49
CA GLY A 86 -7.13 4.12 -0.29
C GLY A 86 -6.25 4.22 -1.52
N SER A 87 -5.46 3.19 -1.83
CA SER A 87 -4.65 3.18 -3.04
C SER A 87 -4.64 1.82 -3.74
N TRP A 88 -4.85 1.85 -5.05
CA TRP A 88 -4.64 0.69 -5.91
C TRP A 88 -3.19 0.63 -6.38
N GLN A 89 -2.62 -0.56 -6.31
CA GLN A 89 -1.26 -0.84 -6.75
C GLN A 89 -1.32 -1.91 -7.83
N LEU A 90 -0.88 -1.55 -9.03
CA LEU A 90 -0.77 -2.45 -10.17
C LEU A 90 0.68 -2.45 -10.63
N ALA A 91 1.25 -3.64 -10.81
CA ALA A 91 2.62 -3.78 -11.25
C ALA A 91 2.81 -5.03 -12.13
N VAL A 92 3.71 -4.90 -13.10
CA VAL A 92 4.19 -6.02 -13.91
C VAL A 92 5.66 -6.19 -13.62
N ARG A 93 6.11 -7.42 -13.39
CA ARG A 93 7.53 -7.72 -13.28
C ARG A 93 7.92 -8.80 -14.28
N THR A 94 8.99 -8.51 -15.01
CA THR A 94 9.62 -9.40 -15.97
C THR A 94 11.06 -9.70 -15.56
N TYR A 95 11.53 -10.90 -15.86
CA TYR A 95 12.93 -11.31 -15.72
C TYR A 95 13.40 -11.88 -17.07
N PHE A 96 14.62 -11.54 -17.47
CA PHE A 96 15.24 -11.91 -18.74
C PHE A 96 16.52 -12.70 -18.48
#